data_AF-A0A1C6MK30-F1
#
_entry.id   AF-A0A1C6MK30-F1
#
_cell.length_a   1.000
_cell.length_b   1.000
_cell.length_c   1.000
_cell.angle_alpha   90.00
_cell.angle_beta   90.00
_cell.angle_gamma   90.00
#
_symmetry.space_group_name_H-M   'P 1'
#
loop_
_entity.id
_entity.type
_entity.pdbx_description
1 polymer ?
#
loop_
_entity_poly.entity_id
_entity_poly.type
_entity_poly.pdbx_seq_one_letter_code
_entity_poly.pdbx_strand_id
1 'polypeptide(L)'
;MKDPRGYAAHLVDRYLGARIDAAGPAPGLREAVIDLVAAAVPGHIEPLMRTQLDLLTHPSSDLFPDAYLADRAAAEDALQKAAAGLRTALAQAGHLVNARAFERGTATRLRDDSRPALRAELARVPRPLTRPEALEWSLDPAPWFSDSHQEQEPWPPLGLASLAGLRSLPEGARAFAQVDDGPHAGWVQIGLIERQRTPARRYPDQPARQVLIVVGLETAAGDPPPGTLPVSQAPWQLWTRPLQRLAPALTRSGSAAEHISTTDQALVALTDASATPMVDALPRRSGPGLPPYVLAPAASVVAALGLQPTDGICGFSLSDTAGEALICRQWRGHLVHDGSFEPLLPVVAGADLLIRPDLFTRLHATIGPSRCQAGINVRHMTAAQTDGLPDDED
;
A
#
# COMPACT_ATOMS: atom_id res chain seq x y z
N MET A 1 12.90 -16.33 -26.52
CA MET A 1 12.78 -16.67 -25.09
C MET A 1 12.78 -18.20 -24.90
N LYS A 2 13.55 -18.77 -23.93
CA LYS A 2 13.75 -20.23 -23.79
C LYS A 2 12.66 -20.99 -22.98
N ASP A 3 11.98 -20.34 -22.04
CA ASP A 3 10.84 -20.92 -21.28
C ASP A 3 9.62 -19.98 -21.23
N PRO A 4 8.71 -20.07 -22.22
CA PRO A 4 7.51 -19.24 -22.26
C PRO A 4 6.50 -19.53 -21.15
N ARG A 5 6.43 -20.78 -20.66
CA ARG A 5 5.46 -21.16 -19.63
C ARG A 5 5.92 -20.68 -18.26
N GLY A 6 7.21 -20.82 -17.92
CA GLY A 6 7.77 -20.27 -16.69
C GLY A 6 7.69 -18.74 -16.64
N TYR A 7 7.96 -18.07 -17.77
CA TYR A 7 7.74 -16.62 -17.89
C TYR A 7 6.28 -16.23 -17.68
N ALA A 8 5.34 -16.94 -18.32
CA ALA A 8 3.90 -16.71 -18.16
C ALA A 8 3.41 -16.96 -16.73
N ALA A 9 3.89 -18.02 -16.08
CA ALA A 9 3.57 -18.31 -14.69
C ALA A 9 4.04 -17.18 -13.77
N HIS A 10 5.29 -16.73 -13.92
CA HIS A 10 5.81 -15.59 -13.18
C HIS A 10 4.96 -14.33 -13.41
N LEU A 11 4.58 -14.05 -14.65
CA LEU A 11 3.76 -12.90 -15.04
C LEU A 11 2.37 -12.94 -14.38
N VAL A 12 1.68 -14.08 -14.45
CA VAL A 12 0.34 -14.28 -13.90
C VAL A 12 0.38 -14.19 -12.37
N ASP A 13 1.33 -14.85 -11.72
CA ASP A 13 1.48 -14.79 -10.26
C ASP A 13 1.78 -13.36 -9.80
N ARG A 14 2.63 -12.65 -10.54
CA ARG A 14 3.05 -11.28 -10.22
C ARG A 14 1.93 -10.26 -10.37
N TYR A 15 1.14 -10.32 -11.45
CA TYR A 15 0.16 -9.27 -11.77
C TYR A 15 -1.28 -9.63 -11.44
N LEU A 16 -1.65 -10.91 -11.51
CA LEU A 16 -3.02 -11.38 -11.39
C LEU A 16 -3.24 -12.30 -10.18
N GLY A 17 -2.17 -12.82 -9.58
CA GLY A 17 -2.23 -13.81 -8.51
C GLY A 17 -3.19 -13.41 -7.38
N ALA A 18 -3.07 -12.18 -6.86
CA ALA A 18 -3.93 -11.69 -5.80
C ALA A 18 -5.42 -11.57 -6.21
N ARG A 19 -5.71 -11.20 -7.47
CA ARG A 19 -7.09 -11.11 -8.01
C ARG A 19 -7.68 -12.51 -8.21
N ILE A 20 -6.88 -13.46 -8.69
CA ILE A 20 -7.27 -14.86 -8.87
C ILE A 20 -7.54 -15.51 -7.50
N ASP A 21 -6.69 -15.28 -6.51
CA ASP A 21 -6.86 -15.82 -5.15
C ASP A 21 -8.10 -15.24 -4.45
N ALA A 22 -8.31 -13.92 -4.55
CA ALA A 22 -9.48 -13.24 -3.99
C ALA A 22 -10.80 -13.67 -4.66
N ALA A 23 -10.75 -14.15 -5.91
CA ALA A 23 -11.92 -14.64 -6.62
C ALA A 23 -12.42 -16.02 -6.15
N GLY A 24 -11.69 -16.67 -5.25
CA GLY A 24 -11.99 -18.00 -4.72
C GLY A 24 -11.53 -19.14 -5.63
N PRO A 25 -11.67 -20.41 -5.20
CA PRO A 25 -11.20 -21.56 -5.97
C PRO A 25 -12.07 -21.72 -7.22
N ALA A 26 -11.62 -21.15 -8.33
CA ALA A 26 -12.09 -21.44 -9.66
C ALA A 26 -11.14 -22.49 -10.26
N PRO A 27 -11.49 -23.79 -10.23
CA PRO A 27 -10.57 -24.86 -10.62
C PRO A 27 -10.05 -24.64 -12.05
N GLY A 28 -8.73 -24.65 -12.22
CA GLY A 28 -8.09 -24.51 -13.52
C GLY A 28 -8.02 -23.08 -14.10
N LEU A 29 -8.59 -22.05 -13.43
CA LEU A 29 -8.54 -20.67 -13.93
C LEU A 29 -7.10 -20.17 -14.07
N ARG A 30 -6.29 -20.35 -13.02
CA ARG A 30 -4.89 -19.93 -12.97
C ARG A 30 -4.08 -20.58 -14.10
N GLU A 31 -4.17 -21.91 -14.22
CA GLU A 31 -3.47 -22.66 -15.26
C GLU A 31 -3.92 -22.25 -16.67
N ALA A 32 -5.22 -22.04 -16.88
CA ALA A 32 -5.73 -21.57 -18.17
C ALA A 32 -5.21 -20.18 -18.54
N VAL A 33 -5.07 -19.26 -17.57
CA VAL A 33 -4.45 -17.95 -17.81
C VAL A 33 -2.99 -18.11 -18.18
N ILE A 34 -2.22 -18.94 -17.45
CA ILE A 34 -0.81 -19.23 -17.72
C ILE A 34 -0.63 -19.79 -19.13
N ASP A 35 -1.45 -20.75 -19.53
CA ASP A 35 -1.41 -21.38 -20.86
C ASP A 35 -1.68 -20.37 -21.98
N LEU A 36 -2.69 -19.50 -21.79
CA LEU A 36 -3.05 -18.46 -22.77
C LEU A 36 -1.95 -17.40 -22.90
N VAL A 37 -1.34 -16.98 -21.79
CA VAL A 37 -0.19 -16.06 -21.80
C VAL A 37 1.01 -16.71 -22.48
N ALA A 38 1.36 -17.96 -22.10
CA ALA A 38 2.49 -18.70 -22.66
C ALA A 38 2.37 -18.85 -24.18
N ALA A 39 1.17 -19.11 -24.69
CA ALA A 39 0.89 -19.21 -26.12
C ALA A 39 1.02 -17.86 -26.85
N ALA A 40 0.73 -16.74 -26.18
CA ALA A 40 0.81 -15.40 -26.76
C ALA A 40 2.25 -14.83 -26.79
N VAL A 41 3.18 -15.34 -25.97
CA VAL A 41 4.50 -14.71 -25.80
C VAL A 41 5.31 -14.64 -27.10
N PRO A 42 5.54 -15.75 -27.84
CA PRO A 42 6.45 -15.73 -28.98
C PRO A 42 5.93 -14.94 -30.18
N GLY A 43 4.60 -14.79 -30.30
CA GLY A 43 3.97 -14.23 -31.51
C GLY A 43 3.41 -12.82 -31.37
N HIS A 44 3.11 -12.36 -30.15
CA HIS A 44 2.43 -11.08 -29.92
C HIS A 44 3.13 -10.24 -28.85
N ILE A 45 3.45 -10.83 -27.68
CA ILE A 45 3.98 -10.07 -26.55
C ILE A 45 5.43 -9.62 -26.81
N GLU A 46 6.31 -10.52 -27.26
CA GLU A 46 7.73 -10.21 -27.49
C GLU A 46 7.95 -9.08 -28.53
N PRO A 47 7.25 -9.07 -29.69
CA PRO A 47 7.32 -7.95 -30.63
C PRO A 47 6.79 -6.62 -30.08
N LEU A 48 5.68 -6.66 -29.32
CA LEU A 48 5.08 -5.46 -28.71
C LEU A 48 5.99 -4.88 -27.62
N MET A 49 6.58 -5.72 -26.77
CA MET A 49 7.55 -5.29 -25.75
C MET A 49 8.76 -4.61 -26.38
N ARG A 50 9.31 -5.19 -27.47
CA ARG A 50 10.43 -4.59 -28.21
C ARG A 50 10.07 -3.21 -28.75
N THR A 51 8.89 -3.08 -29.36
CA THR A 51 8.38 -1.81 -29.88
C THR A 51 8.20 -0.76 -28.78
N GLN A 52 7.67 -1.15 -27.61
CA GLN A 52 7.50 -0.25 -26.47
C GLN A 52 8.84 0.20 -25.87
N LEU A 53 9.83 -0.70 -25.79
CA LEU A 53 11.19 -0.36 -25.35
C LEU A 53 11.86 0.59 -26.33
N ASP A 54 11.71 0.37 -27.64
CA ASP A 54 12.24 1.27 -28.67
C ASP A 54 11.61 2.66 -28.52
N LEU A 55 10.29 2.76 -28.34
CA LEU A 55 9.59 4.05 -28.13
C LEU A 55 10.03 4.79 -26.87
N LEU A 56 10.36 4.08 -25.79
CA LEU A 56 10.81 4.67 -24.52
C LEU A 56 12.29 5.09 -24.54
N THR A 57 13.11 4.46 -25.40
CA THR A 57 14.57 4.67 -25.44
C THR A 57 15.03 5.54 -26.60
N HIS A 58 14.18 5.79 -27.60
CA HIS A 58 14.56 6.57 -28.77
C HIS A 58 14.66 8.08 -28.44
N PRO A 59 15.80 8.74 -28.71
CA PRO A 59 16.04 10.14 -28.32
C PRO A 59 15.16 11.19 -29.01
N SER A 60 14.29 10.81 -29.95
CA SER A 60 13.37 11.69 -30.68
C SER A 60 11.91 11.25 -30.56
N SER A 61 11.60 10.32 -29.65
CA SER A 61 10.23 9.84 -29.43
C SER A 61 9.50 10.77 -28.46
N ASP A 62 8.47 11.46 -28.96
CA ASP A 62 7.51 12.20 -28.15
C ASP A 62 6.33 11.30 -27.71
N LEU A 63 6.34 10.02 -28.12
CA LEU A 63 5.26 9.06 -27.91
C LEU A 63 5.57 8.17 -26.70
N PHE A 64 4.80 8.37 -25.63
CA PHE A 64 4.76 7.44 -24.50
C PHE A 64 3.88 6.23 -24.87
N PRO A 65 4.29 4.98 -24.58
CA PRO A 65 3.40 3.84 -24.75
C PRO A 65 2.14 4.00 -23.90
N ASP A 66 1.02 3.43 -24.39
CA ASP A 66 -0.25 3.39 -23.67
C ASP A 66 -0.08 2.84 -22.24
N ALA A 67 -1.02 3.17 -21.35
CA ALA A 67 -0.93 2.98 -19.89
C ALA A 67 -0.62 1.54 -19.39
N TYR A 68 -0.63 0.53 -20.26
CA TYR A 68 -0.22 -0.83 -19.97
C TYR A 68 1.01 -1.26 -20.78
N LEU A 69 2.03 -1.79 -20.09
CA LEU A 69 3.11 -2.54 -20.72
C LEU A 69 2.53 -3.82 -21.37
N ALA A 70 3.11 -4.24 -22.50
CA ALA A 70 2.58 -5.30 -23.36
C ALA A 70 2.40 -6.65 -22.64
N ASP A 71 3.27 -6.95 -21.70
CA ASP A 71 3.20 -8.12 -20.83
C ASP A 71 1.94 -8.07 -19.94
N ARG A 72 1.65 -6.92 -19.31
CA ARG A 72 0.46 -6.72 -18.47
C ARG A 72 -0.84 -6.75 -19.27
N ALA A 73 -0.85 -6.16 -20.46
CA ALA A 73 -2.02 -6.17 -21.33
C ALA A 73 -2.38 -7.60 -21.77
N ALA A 74 -1.38 -8.41 -22.11
CA ALA A 74 -1.60 -9.80 -22.51
C ALA A 74 -2.05 -10.69 -21.35
N ALA A 75 -1.53 -10.47 -20.14
CA ALA A 75 -2.02 -11.14 -18.93
C ALA A 75 -3.49 -10.82 -18.67
N GLU A 76 -3.89 -9.55 -18.79
CA GLU A 76 -5.28 -9.12 -18.58
C GLU A 76 -6.23 -9.71 -19.64
N ASP A 77 -5.83 -9.69 -20.92
CA ASP A 77 -6.59 -10.31 -22.00
C ASP A 77 -6.75 -11.83 -21.81
N ALA A 78 -5.68 -12.51 -21.40
CA ALA A 78 -5.73 -13.93 -21.06
C ALA A 78 -6.67 -14.23 -19.88
N LEU A 79 -6.67 -13.39 -18.85
CA LEU A 79 -7.59 -13.51 -17.72
C LEU A 79 -9.05 -13.34 -18.17
N GLN A 80 -9.35 -12.35 -19.00
CA GLN A 80 -10.69 -12.13 -19.52
C GLN A 80 -11.17 -13.30 -20.39
N LYS A 81 -10.30 -13.84 -21.24
CA LYS A 81 -10.57 -15.03 -22.07
C LYS A 81 -10.81 -16.28 -21.21
N ALA A 82 -9.96 -16.54 -20.23
CA ALA A 82 -10.12 -17.66 -19.33
C ALA A 82 -11.39 -17.52 -18.46
N ALA A 83 -11.68 -16.31 -17.98
CA ALA A 83 -12.87 -16.01 -17.20
C ALA A 83 -14.17 -16.26 -17.99
N ALA A 84 -14.19 -15.92 -19.29
CA ALA A 84 -15.32 -16.20 -20.16
C ALA A 84 -15.58 -17.71 -20.36
N GLY A 85 -14.56 -18.56 -20.19
CA GLY A 85 -14.66 -20.02 -20.30
C GLY A 85 -15.07 -20.75 -19.01
N LEU A 86 -15.05 -20.08 -17.85
CA LEU A 86 -15.25 -20.69 -16.53
C LEU A 86 -16.58 -21.43 -16.39
N ARG A 87 -17.67 -20.83 -16.86
CA ARG A 87 -19.00 -21.45 -16.75
C ARG A 87 -19.11 -22.69 -17.63
N THR A 88 -18.48 -22.70 -18.80
CA THR A 88 -18.43 -23.86 -19.69
C THR A 88 -17.64 -25.00 -19.07
N ALA A 89 -16.50 -24.70 -18.43
CA ALA A 89 -15.70 -25.69 -17.69
C ALA A 89 -16.47 -26.28 -16.50
N LEU A 90 -17.21 -25.45 -15.74
CA LEU A 90 -18.08 -25.93 -14.65
C LEU A 90 -19.20 -26.83 -15.17
N ALA A 91 -19.83 -26.46 -16.30
CA ALA A 91 -20.86 -27.28 -16.93
C ALA A 91 -20.30 -28.64 -17.42
N GLN A 92 -19.09 -28.66 -17.98
CA GLN A 92 -18.38 -29.88 -18.37
C GLN A 92 -18.03 -30.77 -17.17
N ALA A 93 -17.75 -30.16 -16.01
CA ALA A 93 -17.53 -30.87 -14.74
C ALA A 93 -18.84 -31.30 -14.03
N GLY A 94 -20.01 -31.12 -14.68
CA GLY A 94 -21.31 -31.53 -14.12
C GLY A 94 -21.93 -30.53 -13.14
N HIS A 95 -21.38 -29.32 -13.01
CA HIS A 95 -21.90 -28.27 -12.14
C HIS A 95 -22.72 -27.23 -12.93
N LEU A 96 -24.05 -27.36 -12.85
CA LEU A 96 -24.96 -26.36 -13.40
C LEU A 96 -25.19 -25.23 -12.39
N VAL A 97 -24.91 -24.00 -12.81
CA VAL A 97 -25.08 -22.77 -12.01
C VAL A 97 -26.01 -21.80 -12.72
N ASN A 98 -26.65 -20.90 -11.97
CA ASN A 98 -27.40 -19.80 -12.58
C ASN A 98 -26.43 -18.90 -13.37
N ALA A 99 -26.50 -18.96 -14.70
CA ALA A 99 -25.55 -18.27 -15.56
C ALA A 99 -25.45 -16.77 -15.25
N ARG A 100 -26.58 -16.06 -15.13
CA ARG A 100 -26.56 -14.60 -14.94
C ARG A 100 -25.99 -14.19 -13.58
N ALA A 101 -26.30 -14.92 -12.52
CA ALA A 101 -25.76 -14.66 -11.19
C ALA A 101 -24.27 -15.04 -11.11
N PHE A 102 -23.90 -16.16 -11.73
CA PHE A 102 -22.51 -16.61 -11.82
C PHE A 102 -21.64 -15.62 -12.60
N GLU A 103 -22.02 -15.26 -13.83
CA GLU A 103 -21.26 -14.31 -14.66
C GLU A 103 -21.10 -12.96 -13.97
N ARG A 104 -22.16 -12.45 -13.30
CA ARG A 104 -22.07 -11.21 -12.52
C ARG A 104 -21.14 -11.34 -11.31
N GLY A 105 -21.23 -12.44 -10.58
CA GLY A 105 -20.38 -12.70 -9.43
C GLY A 105 -18.91 -12.84 -9.82
N THR A 106 -18.64 -13.61 -10.87
CA THR A 106 -17.30 -13.84 -11.44
C THR A 106 -16.72 -12.56 -12.02
N ALA A 107 -17.49 -11.80 -12.81
CA ALA A 107 -17.07 -10.50 -13.30
C ALA A 107 -16.79 -9.52 -12.15
N THR A 108 -17.60 -9.52 -11.09
CA THR A 108 -17.36 -8.65 -9.92
C THR A 108 -16.09 -9.03 -9.16
N ARG A 109 -15.79 -10.33 -9.04
CA ARG A 109 -14.59 -10.84 -8.34
C ARG A 109 -13.30 -10.66 -9.14
N LEU A 110 -13.38 -10.76 -10.47
CA LEU A 110 -12.21 -10.69 -11.36
C LEU A 110 -11.97 -9.30 -11.94
N ARG A 111 -12.94 -8.40 -11.89
CA ARG A 111 -12.80 -7.03 -12.40
C ARG A 111 -11.66 -6.31 -11.68
N ASP A 112 -10.78 -5.70 -12.47
CA ASP A 112 -9.83 -4.72 -11.94
C ASP A 112 -10.62 -3.52 -11.39
N ASP A 113 -10.53 -3.27 -10.09
CA ASP A 113 -11.11 -2.06 -9.50
C ASP A 113 -10.08 -0.96 -9.65
N SER A 114 -10.25 -0.10 -10.65
CA SER A 114 -9.38 1.05 -10.89
C SER A 114 -9.63 2.20 -9.90
N ARG A 115 -10.71 2.12 -9.10
CA ARG A 115 -11.08 3.19 -8.16
C ARG A 115 -10.05 3.44 -7.06
N PRO A 116 -9.40 2.45 -6.45
CA PRO A 116 -8.36 2.71 -5.45
C PRO A 116 -7.15 3.41 -6.07
N ALA A 117 -6.77 3.11 -7.32
CA ALA A 117 -5.70 3.81 -8.03
C ALA A 117 -6.09 5.27 -8.34
N LEU A 118 -7.29 5.52 -8.86
CA LEU A 118 -7.78 6.88 -9.11
C LEU A 118 -7.89 7.69 -7.82
N ARG A 119 -8.45 7.09 -6.75
CA ARG A 119 -8.50 7.73 -5.43
C ARG A 119 -7.10 7.96 -4.87
N ALA A 120 -6.17 7.05 -5.14
CA ALA A 120 -4.80 7.23 -4.71
C ALA A 120 -4.14 8.45 -5.36
N GLU A 121 -4.34 8.63 -6.66
CA GLU A 121 -3.86 9.83 -7.36
C GLU A 121 -4.50 11.12 -6.84
N LEU A 122 -5.81 11.10 -6.51
CA LEU A 122 -6.49 12.25 -5.91
C LEU A 122 -6.04 12.55 -4.47
N ALA A 123 -5.60 11.53 -3.73
CA ALA A 123 -5.05 11.66 -2.38
C ALA A 123 -3.56 11.99 -2.36
N ARG A 124 -2.93 12.10 -3.54
CA ARG A 124 -1.49 12.33 -3.66
C ARG A 124 -1.14 13.78 -3.33
N VAL A 125 -0.20 13.95 -2.43
CA VAL A 125 0.34 15.24 -2.00
C VAL A 125 1.87 15.24 -2.12
N PRO A 126 2.52 16.41 -2.15
CA PRO A 126 3.94 16.51 -1.84
C PRO A 126 4.22 15.92 -0.45
N ARG A 127 5.41 15.36 -0.25
CA ARG A 127 5.82 14.79 1.04
C ARG A 127 5.58 15.82 2.17
N PRO A 128 4.66 15.57 3.11
CA PRO A 128 4.32 16.54 4.16
C PRO A 128 5.49 16.72 5.13
N LEU A 129 5.66 17.92 5.69
CA LEU A 129 6.65 18.15 6.75
C LEU A 129 6.16 17.67 8.14
N THR A 130 4.85 17.56 8.32
CA THR A 130 4.19 17.11 9.56
C THR A 130 4.65 15.73 10.02
N ARG A 131 5.22 15.66 11.22
CA ARG A 131 5.61 14.42 11.92
C ARG A 131 5.79 14.68 13.42
N PRO A 132 5.68 13.65 14.27
CA PRO A 132 6.05 13.76 15.68
C PRO A 132 7.49 14.28 15.85
N GLU A 133 7.75 15.05 16.90
CA GLU A 133 9.07 15.65 17.19
C GLU A 133 10.20 14.60 17.18
N ALA A 134 9.94 13.44 17.79
CA ALA A 134 10.91 12.33 17.84
C ALA A 134 11.27 11.73 16.46
N LEU A 135 10.54 12.11 15.41
CA LEU A 135 10.74 11.71 14.02
C LEU A 135 11.19 12.87 13.13
N GLU A 136 11.51 14.06 13.66
CA GLU A 136 11.99 15.19 12.85
C GLU A 136 13.21 14.85 12.00
N TRP A 137 14.14 14.05 12.53
CA TRP A 137 15.31 13.55 11.81
C TRP A 137 14.96 12.81 10.50
N SER A 138 13.75 12.25 10.40
CA SER A 138 13.32 11.56 9.19
C SER A 138 13.06 12.53 8.03
N LEU A 139 12.94 13.84 8.29
CA LEU A 139 12.76 14.88 7.26
C LEU A 139 13.87 14.89 6.25
N ASP A 140 15.10 14.65 6.69
CA ASP A 140 16.26 14.52 5.81
C ASP A 140 16.14 13.17 5.08
N PRO A 141 15.61 13.17 3.86
CA PRO A 141 15.23 11.94 3.20
C PRO A 141 16.47 11.25 2.65
N ALA A 142 16.38 9.93 2.53
CA ALA A 142 17.24 9.17 1.64
C ALA A 142 17.34 9.81 0.23
N PRO A 143 18.44 9.60 -0.51
CA PRO A 143 19.52 8.65 -0.23
C PRO A 143 20.55 9.16 0.78
N TRP A 144 20.90 8.33 1.77
CA TRP A 144 21.93 8.64 2.79
C TRP A 144 23.33 8.33 2.26
N PHE A 145 23.71 9.06 1.20
CA PHE A 145 25.01 8.97 0.55
C PHE A 145 25.53 10.39 0.32
N SER A 146 26.82 10.63 0.58
CA SER A 146 27.51 11.82 0.10
C SER A 146 28.22 11.53 -1.22
N ASP A 147 28.22 12.50 -2.13
CA ASP A 147 28.98 12.41 -3.39
C ASP A 147 30.50 12.59 -3.15
N SER A 148 30.88 13.14 -1.99
CA SER A 148 32.27 13.21 -1.53
C SER A 148 32.63 11.92 -0.79
N HIS A 149 33.55 11.12 -1.35
CA HIS A 149 34.12 9.89 -0.73
C HIS A 149 34.63 10.01 0.73
N GLN A 150 34.60 11.21 1.32
CA GLN A 150 35.12 11.55 2.65
C GLN A 150 34.05 11.63 3.74
N GLU A 151 32.76 11.78 3.42
CA GLU A 151 31.69 11.94 4.42
C GLU A 151 30.70 10.77 4.35
N GLN A 152 31.03 9.63 4.96
CA GLN A 152 30.00 8.62 5.18
C GLN A 152 29.02 9.16 6.22
N GLU A 153 27.81 9.53 5.78
CA GLU A 153 26.72 9.77 6.72
C GLU A 153 26.53 8.53 7.61
N PRO A 154 26.38 8.72 8.93
CA PRO A 154 26.23 7.60 9.86
C PRO A 154 24.99 6.77 9.50
N TRP A 155 25.17 5.45 9.45
CA TRP A 155 24.10 4.48 9.22
C TRP A 155 24.05 3.44 10.35
N PRO A 156 22.87 3.16 10.94
CA PRO A 156 21.58 3.82 10.72
C PRO A 156 21.59 5.32 11.09
N PRO A 157 20.58 6.11 10.66
CA PRO A 157 20.51 7.53 10.98
C PRO A 157 20.58 7.77 12.49
N LEU A 158 21.28 8.82 12.94
CA LEU A 158 21.53 9.07 14.37
C LEU A 158 20.23 9.20 15.19
N GLY A 159 19.18 9.80 14.61
CA GLY A 159 17.86 9.93 15.25
C GLY A 159 17.12 8.60 15.47
N LEU A 160 17.61 7.49 14.88
CA LEU A 160 17.07 6.15 15.16
C LEU A 160 17.49 5.67 16.56
N ALA A 161 18.65 6.09 17.07
CA ALA A 161 19.14 5.69 18.38
C ALA A 161 18.22 6.17 19.53
N SER A 162 17.64 7.36 19.40
CA SER A 162 16.67 7.89 20.37
C SER A 162 15.33 7.16 20.38
N LEU A 163 15.06 6.35 19.35
CA LEU A 163 13.84 5.54 19.22
C LEU A 163 14.08 4.07 19.55
N ALA A 164 15.33 3.69 19.83
CA ALA A 164 15.69 2.30 20.10
C ALA A 164 14.96 1.79 21.35
N GLY A 165 14.20 0.70 21.19
CA GLY A 165 13.43 0.08 22.28
C GLY A 165 12.12 0.78 22.62
N LEU A 166 11.78 1.91 21.98
CA LEU A 166 10.48 2.54 22.17
C LEU A 166 9.40 1.78 21.39
N ARG A 167 8.29 1.49 22.06
CA ARG A 167 7.06 0.99 21.41
C ARG A 167 5.94 2.04 21.38
N SER A 168 6.02 3.04 22.24
CA SER A 168 5.16 4.21 22.26
C SER A 168 6.02 5.45 22.35
N LEU A 169 5.61 6.53 21.69
CA LEU A 169 6.22 7.84 21.86
C LEU A 169 5.92 8.38 23.27
N PRO A 170 6.86 9.14 23.87
CA PRO A 170 6.60 9.83 25.12
C PRO A 170 5.42 10.81 24.95
N GLU A 171 4.75 11.15 26.05
CA GLU A 171 3.59 12.07 26.07
C GLU A 171 2.26 11.54 25.48
N GLY A 172 2.22 10.26 25.08
CA GLY A 172 0.99 9.59 24.67
C GLY A 172 0.26 10.32 23.54
N ALA A 173 -0.98 10.72 23.76
CA ALA A 173 -1.79 11.44 22.77
C ALA A 173 -1.20 12.79 22.30
N ARG A 174 -0.33 13.43 23.11
CA ARG A 174 0.27 14.72 22.75
C ARG A 174 1.43 14.60 21.77
N ALA A 175 1.97 13.38 21.59
CA ALA A 175 3.03 13.11 20.64
C ALA A 175 2.58 13.23 19.17
N PHE A 176 1.27 13.20 18.90
CA PHE A 176 0.76 13.33 17.54
C PHE A 176 0.95 14.75 17.03
N ALA A 177 1.54 14.84 15.84
CA ALA A 177 1.77 16.12 15.18
C ALA A 177 0.47 16.71 14.63
N GLN A 178 0.45 18.03 14.54
CA GLN A 178 -0.59 18.77 13.86
C GLN A 178 -0.07 19.27 12.52
N VAL A 179 -0.97 19.36 11.54
CA VAL A 179 -0.62 19.91 10.23
C VAL A 179 -0.52 21.42 10.34
N ASP A 180 0.61 21.99 9.95
CA ASP A 180 0.83 23.43 10.08
C ASP A 180 0.07 24.24 9.01
N ASP A 181 0.08 23.77 7.76
CA ASP A 181 -0.37 24.54 6.60
C ASP A 181 -1.30 23.77 5.65
N GLY A 182 -2.02 24.55 4.83
CA GLY A 182 -2.87 24.04 3.73
C GLY A 182 -4.31 23.74 4.16
N PRO A 183 -5.06 22.97 3.35
CA PRO A 183 -6.50 22.75 3.57
C PRO A 183 -6.84 21.98 4.85
N HIS A 184 -5.84 21.31 5.44
CA HIS A 184 -5.99 20.52 6.67
C HIS A 184 -5.18 21.11 7.83
N ALA A 185 -4.85 22.40 7.79
CA ALA A 185 -4.16 23.08 8.89
C ALA A 185 -4.90 22.85 10.22
N GLY A 186 -4.14 22.54 11.28
CA GLY A 186 -4.62 22.16 12.61
C GLY A 186 -5.07 20.70 12.76
N TRP A 187 -5.23 19.93 11.68
CA TRP A 187 -5.64 18.51 11.79
C TRP A 187 -4.55 17.67 12.42
N VAL A 188 -4.95 16.61 13.14
CA VAL A 188 -4.02 15.75 13.90
C VAL A 188 -3.61 14.54 13.07
N GLN A 189 -2.32 14.28 12.97
CA GLN A 189 -1.77 13.10 12.31
C GLN A 189 -1.80 11.90 13.26
N ILE A 190 -2.84 11.07 13.16
CA ILE A 190 -3.04 9.90 14.03
C ILE A 190 -2.38 8.62 13.50
N GLY A 191 -1.91 8.64 12.25
CA GLY A 191 -1.15 7.55 11.66
C GLY A 191 -0.17 8.05 10.63
N LEU A 192 1.01 7.44 10.57
CA LEU A 192 2.06 7.74 9.60
C LEU A 192 2.73 6.41 9.23
N ILE A 193 2.92 6.18 7.94
CA ILE A 193 3.81 5.15 7.44
C ILE A 193 4.69 5.75 6.36
N GLU A 194 6.01 5.61 6.50
CA GLU A 194 6.94 6.08 5.50
C GLU A 194 8.07 5.08 5.32
N ARG A 195 8.32 4.74 4.06
CA ARG A 195 9.48 3.98 3.65
C ARG A 195 10.44 4.89 2.91
N GLN A 196 11.66 4.88 3.38
CA GLN A 196 12.79 5.56 2.76
C GLN A 196 13.82 4.53 2.34
N ARG A 197 14.34 4.66 1.12
CA ARG A 197 15.23 3.69 0.49
C ARG A 197 16.47 4.38 -0.01
N THR A 198 17.56 3.67 0.02
CA THR A 198 18.76 4.05 -0.69
C THR A 198 19.13 2.84 -1.53
N PRO A 199 19.08 2.94 -2.87
CA PRO A 199 19.45 1.82 -3.73
C PRO A 199 20.93 1.48 -3.53
N ALA A 200 21.30 0.23 -3.81
CA ALA A 200 22.70 -0.13 -3.87
C ALA A 200 23.37 0.66 -5.01
N ARG A 201 24.58 1.16 -4.78
CA ARG A 201 25.40 1.79 -5.84
C ARG A 201 26.60 0.88 -6.12
N ARG A 202 26.89 0.70 -7.41
CA ARG A 202 28.03 -0.10 -7.86
C ARG A 202 29.36 0.64 -7.67
N TYR A 203 29.34 1.98 -7.81
CA TYR A 203 30.49 2.86 -7.63
C TYR A 203 30.03 4.23 -7.09
N PRO A 204 30.37 4.61 -5.84
CA PRO A 204 31.05 3.81 -4.81
C PRO A 204 30.24 2.55 -4.41
N ASP A 205 30.93 1.49 -4.01
CA ASP A 205 30.30 0.22 -3.60
C ASP A 205 29.58 0.41 -2.25
N GLN A 206 28.27 0.61 -2.31
CA GLN A 206 27.44 0.89 -1.15
C GLN A 206 26.22 -0.03 -1.14
N PRO A 207 25.96 -0.72 -0.01
CA PRO A 207 24.81 -1.62 0.10
C PRO A 207 23.50 -0.85 0.02
N ALA A 208 22.43 -1.53 -0.39
CA ALA A 208 21.10 -0.95 -0.31
C ALA A 208 20.71 -0.77 1.17
N ARG A 209 20.13 0.39 1.48
CA ARG A 209 19.67 0.75 2.82
C ARG A 209 18.18 1.03 2.78
N GLN A 210 17.46 0.70 3.85
CA GLN A 210 16.04 1.02 3.97
C GLN A 210 15.72 1.40 5.41
N VAL A 211 14.85 2.40 5.58
CA VAL A 211 14.13 2.68 6.82
C VAL A 211 12.63 2.55 6.55
N LEU A 212 11.92 1.90 7.47
CA LEU A 212 10.46 1.89 7.54
C LEU A 212 10.05 2.48 8.88
N ILE A 213 9.27 3.56 8.83
CA ILE A 213 8.70 4.25 9.98
C ILE A 213 7.20 3.96 9.99
N VAL A 214 6.67 3.53 11.13
CA VAL A 214 5.24 3.34 11.35
C VAL A 214 4.86 3.99 12.67
N VAL A 215 3.89 4.90 12.64
CA VAL A 215 3.25 5.49 13.80
C VAL A 215 1.75 5.26 13.68
N GLY A 216 1.11 4.95 14.79
CA GLY A 216 -0.34 4.79 14.81
C GLY A 216 -0.93 5.04 16.18
N LEU A 217 -2.16 5.55 16.18
CA LEU A 217 -3.01 5.64 17.35
C LEU A 217 -3.40 4.26 17.84
N GLU A 218 -3.15 4.00 19.12
CA GLU A 218 -3.49 2.75 19.79
C GLU A 218 -4.24 3.03 21.09
N THR A 219 -5.13 2.10 21.45
CA THR A 219 -5.62 1.97 22.81
C THR A 219 -4.79 0.91 23.52
N ALA A 220 -4.20 1.24 24.66
CA ALA A 220 -3.46 0.27 25.45
C ALA A 220 -3.51 0.61 26.94
N ALA A 221 -3.75 -0.38 27.80
CA ALA A 221 -3.71 -0.17 29.25
C ALA A 221 -2.29 0.00 29.81
N GLY A 222 -1.27 -0.29 29.01
CA GLY A 222 0.15 -0.14 29.32
C GLY A 222 0.99 -0.15 28.03
N ASP A 223 2.30 -0.36 28.16
CA ASP A 223 3.17 -0.41 26.98
C ASP A 223 2.84 -1.62 26.10
N PRO A 224 2.63 -1.44 24.79
CA PRO A 224 2.37 -2.55 23.90
C PRO A 224 3.57 -3.52 23.86
N PRO A 225 3.36 -4.82 23.59
CA PRO A 225 4.44 -5.78 23.54
C PRO A 225 5.51 -5.40 22.49
N PRO A 226 6.81 -5.66 22.75
CA PRO A 226 7.87 -5.43 21.79
C PRO A 226 7.62 -6.16 20.46
N GLY A 227 8.01 -5.55 19.34
CA GLY A 227 7.90 -6.15 18.01
C GLY A 227 6.49 -6.13 17.39
N THR A 228 5.47 -5.67 18.11
CA THR A 228 4.13 -5.42 17.55
C THR A 228 4.14 -4.16 16.68
N LEU A 229 3.23 -4.08 15.70
CA LEU A 229 3.05 -2.90 14.84
C LEU A 229 1.89 -2.04 15.36
N PRO A 230 2.00 -0.70 15.34
CA PRO A 230 0.94 0.20 15.77
C PRO A 230 -0.19 0.35 14.74
N VAL A 231 -0.38 -0.66 13.89
CA VAL A 231 -1.35 -0.68 12.80
C VAL A 231 -1.96 -2.07 12.67
N SER A 232 -3.25 -2.10 12.37
CA SER A 232 -4.01 -3.33 12.05
C SER A 232 -4.20 -3.49 10.55
N GLN A 233 -5.05 -4.44 10.12
CA GLN A 233 -5.52 -4.54 8.73
C GLN A 233 -6.97 -4.11 8.60
N ALA A 234 -7.28 -3.50 7.46
CA ALA A 234 -8.64 -3.16 7.12
C ALA A 234 -8.94 -3.39 5.63
N PRO A 235 -10.21 -3.68 5.27
CA PRO A 235 -10.62 -3.66 3.87
C PRO A 235 -10.60 -2.23 3.34
N TRP A 236 -10.03 -2.00 2.15
CA TRP A 236 -9.99 -0.68 1.51
C TRP A 236 -11.39 -0.13 1.24
N GLN A 237 -12.40 -1.01 1.15
CA GLN A 237 -13.79 -0.66 0.97
C GLN A 237 -14.35 0.20 2.12
N LEU A 238 -13.65 0.31 3.28
CA LEU A 238 -13.99 1.30 4.31
C LEU A 238 -14.08 2.72 3.74
N TRP A 239 -13.25 3.04 2.74
CA TRP A 239 -13.24 4.34 2.07
C TRP A 239 -14.36 4.56 1.05
N THR A 240 -15.12 3.50 0.70
CA THR A 240 -16.07 3.57 -0.43
C THR A 240 -17.44 2.98 -0.13
N ARG A 241 -17.60 2.27 0.99
CA ARG A 241 -18.86 1.64 1.37
C ARG A 241 -19.25 2.04 2.79
N PRO A 242 -20.54 2.35 3.04
CA PRO A 242 -21.05 2.58 4.38
C PRO A 242 -20.70 1.42 5.31
N LEU A 243 -20.25 1.74 6.52
CA LEU A 243 -19.81 0.74 7.49
C LEU A 243 -20.90 -0.28 7.83
N GLN A 244 -22.18 0.12 7.80
CA GLN A 244 -23.32 -0.77 8.02
C GLN A 244 -23.31 -1.99 7.08
N ARG A 245 -22.71 -1.86 5.89
CA ARG A 245 -22.59 -2.96 4.91
C ARG A 245 -21.35 -3.83 5.12
N LEU A 246 -20.32 -3.30 5.79
CA LEU A 246 -19.03 -3.97 5.98
C LEU A 246 -18.95 -4.67 7.34
N ALA A 247 -19.44 -4.02 8.40
CA ALA A 247 -19.38 -4.49 9.77
C ALA A 247 -20.66 -4.08 10.55
N PRO A 248 -21.85 -4.66 10.21
CA PRO A 248 -23.12 -4.27 10.82
C PRO A 248 -23.13 -4.42 12.35
N ALA A 249 -22.37 -5.38 12.90
CA ALA A 249 -22.27 -5.61 14.33
C ALA A 249 -21.73 -4.41 15.12
N LEU A 250 -20.84 -3.61 14.52
CA LEU A 250 -20.22 -2.42 15.11
C LEU A 250 -21.12 -1.18 15.04
N THR A 251 -22.15 -1.19 14.18
CA THR A 251 -23.05 -0.04 13.99
C THR A 251 -24.21 0.00 15.00
N ARG A 252 -24.26 -0.94 15.94
CA ARG A 252 -25.18 -0.88 17.09
C ARG A 252 -24.76 0.26 18.02
N SER A 253 -25.72 1.07 18.46
CA SER A 253 -25.48 2.25 19.30
C SER A 253 -24.63 1.90 20.52
N GLY A 254 -23.60 2.72 20.81
CA GLY A 254 -22.69 2.55 21.96
C GLY A 254 -21.63 1.44 21.81
N SER A 255 -21.87 0.40 21.00
CA SER A 255 -21.00 -0.78 20.92
C SER A 255 -19.56 -0.47 20.49
N ALA A 256 -19.37 0.46 19.55
CA ALA A 256 -18.04 0.84 19.08
C ALA A 256 -17.27 1.68 20.10
N ALA A 257 -17.94 2.61 20.79
CA ALA A 257 -17.33 3.42 21.83
C ALA A 257 -16.93 2.56 23.04
N GLU A 258 -17.81 1.65 23.46
CA GLU A 258 -17.52 0.67 24.51
C GLU A 258 -16.32 -0.19 24.14
N HIS A 259 -16.28 -0.71 22.91
CA HIS A 259 -15.17 -1.52 22.42
C HIS A 259 -13.82 -0.77 22.44
N ILE A 260 -13.78 0.47 21.96
CA ILE A 260 -12.57 1.32 22.02
C ILE A 260 -12.14 1.56 23.48
N SER A 261 -13.09 1.86 24.36
CA SER A 261 -12.82 2.19 25.77
C SER A 261 -12.35 1.00 26.63
N THR A 262 -12.52 -0.24 26.15
CA THR A 262 -12.25 -1.45 26.94
C THR A 262 -11.23 -2.40 26.32
N THR A 263 -10.98 -2.30 25.01
CA THR A 263 -10.09 -3.23 24.29
C THR A 263 -8.78 -2.54 23.93
N ASP A 264 -7.67 -3.24 24.08
CA ASP A 264 -6.37 -2.79 23.60
C ASP A 264 -6.23 -3.15 22.12
N GLN A 265 -6.04 -2.15 21.25
CA GLN A 265 -6.01 -2.33 19.80
C GLN A 265 -5.36 -1.14 19.07
N ALA A 266 -4.85 -1.40 17.86
CA ALA A 266 -4.51 -0.33 16.93
C ALA A 266 -5.79 0.27 16.31
N LEU A 267 -5.89 1.59 16.35
CA LEU A 267 -6.99 2.38 15.78
C LEU A 267 -6.68 2.89 14.37
N VAL A 268 -5.47 2.63 13.88
CA VAL A 268 -5.05 2.81 12.49
C VAL A 268 -4.84 1.45 11.84
N ALA A 269 -5.08 1.35 10.55
CA ALA A 269 -4.97 0.15 9.76
C ALA A 269 -4.27 0.40 8.42
N LEU A 270 -3.57 -0.61 7.92
CA LEU A 270 -3.18 -0.69 6.52
C LEU A 270 -4.28 -1.39 5.72
N THR A 271 -4.62 -0.84 4.56
CA THR A 271 -5.63 -1.48 3.72
C THR A 271 -5.07 -2.61 2.86
N ASP A 272 -5.94 -3.55 2.51
CA ASP A 272 -5.68 -4.63 1.55
C ASP A 272 -5.44 -4.15 0.10
N ALA A 273 -5.74 -2.89 -0.23
CA ALA A 273 -5.37 -2.27 -1.50
C ALA A 273 -3.88 -1.88 -1.60
N SER A 274 -3.15 -1.92 -0.47
CA SER A 274 -1.73 -1.56 -0.44
C SER A 274 -0.86 -2.65 -1.08
N ALA A 275 0.21 -2.23 -1.75
CA ALA A 275 1.18 -3.15 -2.38
C ALA A 275 2.13 -3.82 -1.36
N THR A 276 2.17 -3.34 -0.11
CA THR A 276 3.14 -3.81 0.89
C THR A 276 2.45 -4.72 1.92
N PRO A 277 2.86 -5.99 2.05
CA PRO A 277 2.41 -6.82 3.17
C PRO A 277 2.91 -6.25 4.51
N MET A 278 2.19 -6.51 5.61
CA MET A 278 2.54 -5.99 6.94
C MET A 278 3.83 -6.58 7.54
N VAL A 279 4.28 -7.71 7.01
CA VAL A 279 5.47 -8.45 7.46
C VAL A 279 6.41 -8.55 6.26
N ASP A 280 7.72 -8.71 6.49
CA ASP A 280 8.89 -8.68 5.58
C ASP A 280 8.82 -9.54 4.29
N ALA A 281 7.64 -9.91 3.81
CA ALA A 281 7.38 -10.45 2.51
C ALA A 281 7.62 -9.41 1.40
N LEU A 282 8.07 -9.91 0.25
CA LEU A 282 8.22 -9.13 -0.98
C LEU A 282 6.93 -8.35 -1.26
N PRO A 283 7.00 -7.04 -1.60
CA PRO A 283 5.83 -6.27 -1.99
C PRO A 283 5.04 -7.03 -3.05
N ARG A 284 3.74 -7.23 -2.83
CA ARG A 284 2.83 -7.68 -3.89
C ARG A 284 2.83 -6.56 -4.92
N ARG A 285 3.47 -6.76 -6.07
CA ARG A 285 3.46 -5.77 -7.15
C ARG A 285 2.04 -5.67 -7.70
N SER A 286 1.23 -4.83 -7.07
CA SER A 286 -0.11 -4.49 -7.54
C SER A 286 0.00 -3.65 -8.83
N GLY A 287 -1.10 -3.57 -9.58
CA GLY A 287 -1.14 -2.92 -10.89
C GLY A 287 -0.58 -1.48 -10.87
N PRO A 288 -0.17 -0.95 -12.04
CA PRO A 288 0.36 0.41 -12.13
C PRO A 288 -0.63 1.42 -11.52
N GLY A 289 -0.16 2.23 -10.57
CA GLY A 289 -0.95 3.28 -9.91
C GLY A 289 -1.40 2.97 -8.48
N LEU A 290 -1.36 1.72 -8.02
CA LEU A 290 -1.66 1.43 -6.61
C LEU A 290 -0.47 1.80 -5.70
N PRO A 291 -0.69 2.52 -4.59
CA PRO A 291 0.37 2.91 -3.69
C PRO A 291 0.83 1.81 -2.76
N PRO A 292 2.11 1.88 -2.33
CA PRO A 292 2.66 0.91 -1.41
C PRO A 292 1.96 0.93 -0.06
N TYR A 293 1.35 2.07 0.30
CA TYR A 293 0.66 2.30 1.56
C TYR A 293 -0.63 3.05 1.31
N VAL A 294 -1.72 2.53 1.89
CA VAL A 294 -2.99 3.23 2.04
C VAL A 294 -3.43 2.96 3.47
N LEU A 295 -3.42 4.00 4.30
CA LEU A 295 -3.90 3.90 5.66
C LEU A 295 -5.43 3.99 5.69
N ALA A 296 -6.03 3.48 6.75
CA ALA A 296 -7.44 3.60 7.09
C ALA A 296 -7.58 3.69 8.60
N PRO A 297 -8.66 4.32 9.11
CA PRO A 297 -9.04 4.13 10.49
C PRO A 297 -9.51 2.68 10.73
N ALA A 298 -9.39 2.21 11.97
CA ALA A 298 -10.08 0.99 12.38
C ALA A 298 -11.60 1.15 12.22
N ALA A 299 -12.30 0.06 11.88
CA ALA A 299 -13.75 0.07 11.70
C ALA A 299 -14.50 0.58 12.95
N SER A 300 -13.97 0.31 14.15
CA SER A 300 -14.47 0.82 15.41
C SER A 300 -14.43 2.34 15.50
N VAL A 301 -13.38 3.00 15.00
CA VAL A 301 -13.26 4.46 14.93
C VAL A 301 -14.31 5.05 14.01
N VAL A 302 -14.49 4.45 12.81
CA VAL A 302 -15.53 4.88 11.85
C VAL A 302 -16.92 4.82 12.50
N ALA A 303 -17.22 3.71 13.19
CA ALA A 303 -18.50 3.54 13.89
C ALA A 303 -18.67 4.54 15.05
N ALA A 304 -17.67 4.68 15.92
CA ALA A 304 -17.74 5.54 17.10
C ALA A 304 -17.82 7.03 16.72
N LEU A 305 -17.19 7.41 15.60
CA LEU A 305 -17.23 8.77 15.07
C LEU A 305 -18.47 9.03 14.20
N GLY A 306 -19.18 7.99 13.76
CA GLY A 306 -20.38 8.12 12.92
C GLY A 306 -20.07 8.51 11.48
N LEU A 307 -18.88 8.12 10.98
CA LEU A 307 -18.37 8.57 9.70
C LEU A 307 -18.91 7.74 8.55
N GLN A 308 -19.01 8.37 7.38
CA GLN A 308 -19.40 7.76 6.12
C GLN A 308 -18.37 8.05 5.04
N PRO A 309 -18.24 7.20 4.01
CA PRO A 309 -17.49 7.56 2.81
C PRO A 309 -17.93 8.92 2.28
N THR A 310 -16.97 9.81 2.02
CA THR A 310 -17.27 11.09 1.41
C THR A 310 -17.83 10.87 0.00
N ASP A 311 -18.89 11.61 -0.33
CA ASP A 311 -19.60 11.44 -1.60
C ASP A 311 -18.71 11.78 -2.80
N GLY A 312 -18.86 11.01 -3.89
CA GLY A 312 -18.09 11.19 -5.12
C GLY A 312 -16.71 10.52 -5.10
N ILE A 313 -15.83 10.95 -6.01
CA ILE A 313 -14.44 10.47 -6.10
C ILE A 313 -13.54 11.57 -5.52
N CYS A 314 -13.19 11.43 -4.24
CA CYS A 314 -12.55 12.47 -3.44
C CYS A 314 -11.35 11.91 -2.65
N GLY A 315 -10.51 11.12 -3.33
CA GLY A 315 -9.38 10.43 -2.68
C GLY A 315 -9.83 9.41 -1.62
N PHE A 316 -9.11 9.34 -0.51
CA PHE A 316 -9.43 8.52 0.66
C PHE A 316 -9.95 9.43 1.77
N SER A 317 -11.25 9.68 1.78
CA SER A 317 -11.91 10.63 2.69
C SER A 317 -13.16 10.01 3.30
N LEU A 318 -13.35 10.21 4.60
CA LEU A 318 -14.59 9.97 5.32
C LEU A 318 -15.12 11.29 5.88
N SER A 319 -16.43 11.46 5.84
CA SER A 319 -17.13 12.67 6.27
C SER A 319 -18.18 12.36 7.34
N ASP A 320 -18.49 13.38 8.13
CA ASP A 320 -19.71 13.47 8.93
C ASP A 320 -20.63 14.58 8.39
N THR A 321 -21.64 14.95 9.17
CA THR A 321 -22.57 16.02 8.78
C THR A 321 -21.93 17.41 8.67
N ALA A 322 -20.75 17.62 9.27
CA ALA A 322 -20.02 18.87 9.22
C ALA A 322 -19.01 18.91 8.05
N GLY A 323 -18.87 17.82 7.29
CA GLY A 323 -17.98 17.69 6.14
C GLY A 323 -16.87 16.67 6.39
N GLU A 324 -15.74 16.85 5.70
CA GLU A 324 -14.60 15.95 5.81
C GLU A 324 -14.09 15.85 7.25
N ALA A 325 -13.75 14.63 7.66
CA ALA A 325 -13.51 14.27 9.05
C ALA A 325 -12.23 13.43 9.23
N LEU A 326 -11.99 12.50 8.31
CA LEU A 326 -10.79 11.68 8.24
C LEU A 326 -10.31 11.60 6.80
N ILE A 327 -9.03 11.79 6.58
CA ILE A 327 -8.42 11.65 5.26
C ILE A 327 -7.14 10.85 5.31
N CYS A 328 -6.89 10.04 4.29
CA CYS A 328 -5.58 9.47 4.04
C CYS A 328 -4.92 10.24 2.89
N ARG A 329 -3.75 10.82 3.18
CA ARG A 329 -2.88 11.38 2.14
C ARG A 329 -1.77 10.39 1.84
N GLN A 330 -1.19 10.53 0.66
CA GLN A 330 -0.04 9.72 0.25
C GLN A 330 0.97 10.54 -0.54
N TRP A 331 2.21 10.10 -0.54
CA TRP A 331 3.27 10.73 -1.31
C TRP A 331 4.23 9.68 -1.85
N ARG A 332 4.84 10.04 -2.97
CA ARG A 332 6.01 9.39 -3.53
C ARG A 332 6.94 10.50 -4.01
N GLY A 333 8.22 10.40 -3.69
CA GLY A 333 9.17 11.45 -4.00
C GLY A 333 10.60 10.94 -4.05
N HIS A 334 11.49 11.84 -4.43
CA HIS A 334 12.93 11.57 -4.60
C HIS A 334 13.14 10.43 -5.60
N LEU A 335 12.94 10.75 -6.89
CA LEU A 335 13.17 9.80 -7.96
C LEU A 335 14.68 9.67 -8.16
N VAL A 336 15.22 8.46 -7.97
CA VAL A 336 16.65 8.20 -8.19
C VAL A 336 16.85 7.09 -9.20
N HIS A 337 18.01 7.14 -9.84
CA HIS A 337 18.54 6.08 -10.67
C HIS A 337 19.43 5.19 -9.79
N ASP A 338 19.26 3.88 -9.84
CA ASP A 338 20.14 2.91 -9.18
C ASP A 338 21.34 2.48 -10.06
N GLY A 339 21.39 3.00 -11.28
CA GLY A 339 22.40 2.64 -12.28
C GLY A 339 21.91 1.64 -13.32
N SER A 340 20.68 1.12 -13.17
CA SER A 340 20.04 0.22 -14.14
C SER A 340 19.26 0.98 -15.23
N PHE A 341 18.99 0.36 -16.38
CA PHE A 341 18.14 0.95 -17.42
C PHE A 341 16.63 0.96 -17.07
N GLU A 342 16.25 0.77 -15.80
CA GLU A 342 14.86 0.79 -15.34
C GLU A 342 14.35 2.23 -15.06
N PRO A 343 13.02 2.46 -15.10
CA PRO A 343 12.44 3.75 -14.71
C PRO A 343 12.81 4.16 -13.28
N LEU A 344 12.98 5.48 -13.07
CA LEU A 344 13.29 6.03 -11.75
C LEU A 344 12.30 5.55 -10.68
N LEU A 345 12.83 4.98 -9.60
CA LEU A 345 12.02 4.53 -8.47
C LEU A 345 11.94 5.63 -7.41
N PRO A 346 10.76 5.85 -6.80
CA PRO A 346 10.67 6.76 -5.66
C PRO A 346 11.39 6.16 -4.47
N VAL A 347 12.41 6.85 -3.97
CA VAL A 347 13.12 6.40 -2.76
C VAL A 347 12.36 6.72 -1.49
N VAL A 348 11.44 7.69 -1.53
CA VAL A 348 10.52 7.95 -0.42
C VAL A 348 9.11 7.65 -0.88
N ALA A 349 8.41 6.81 -0.13
CA ALA A 349 6.99 6.57 -0.30
C ALA A 349 6.31 6.43 1.05
N GLY A 350 5.21 7.12 1.25
CA GLY A 350 4.50 7.12 2.52
C GLY A 350 3.03 7.50 2.41
N ALA A 351 2.35 7.36 3.53
CA ALA A 351 0.97 7.78 3.73
C ALA A 351 0.78 8.23 5.16
N ASP A 352 -0.15 9.15 5.37
CA ASP A 352 -0.61 9.52 6.70
C ASP A 352 -2.14 9.50 6.79
N LEU A 353 -2.64 9.37 8.01
CA LEU A 353 -4.05 9.44 8.35
C LEU A 353 -4.26 10.65 9.25
N LEU A 354 -5.03 11.62 8.74
CA LEU A 354 -5.36 12.83 9.46
C LEU A 354 -6.80 12.80 9.96
N ILE A 355 -7.02 13.36 11.13
CA ILE A 355 -8.33 13.52 11.74
C ILE A 355 -8.60 15.00 12.09
N ARG A 356 -9.85 15.42 11.91
CA ARG A 356 -10.30 16.76 12.30
C ARG A 356 -10.20 16.94 13.82
N PRO A 357 -9.78 18.11 14.35
CA PRO A 357 -9.42 18.26 15.77
C PRO A 357 -10.53 18.01 16.79
N ASP A 358 -11.78 18.39 16.46
CA ASP A 358 -12.96 18.13 17.28
C ASP A 358 -13.21 16.62 17.44
N LEU A 359 -13.03 15.86 16.35
CA LEU A 359 -13.19 14.42 16.33
C LEU A 359 -12.04 13.70 17.05
N PHE A 360 -10.82 14.21 16.93
CA PHE A 360 -9.70 13.72 17.74
C PHE A 360 -9.96 13.88 19.23
N THR A 361 -10.44 15.07 19.64
CA THR A 361 -10.79 15.34 21.05
C THR A 361 -11.84 14.36 21.56
N ARG A 362 -12.89 14.11 20.76
CA ARG A 362 -13.94 13.13 21.09
C ARG A 362 -13.43 11.70 21.16
N LEU A 363 -12.57 11.30 20.21
CA LEU A 363 -11.95 9.98 20.18
C LEU A 363 -11.04 9.78 21.39
N HIS A 364 -10.18 10.76 21.71
CA HIS A 364 -9.32 10.76 22.88
C HIS A 364 -10.12 10.60 24.19
N ALA A 365 -11.24 11.33 24.33
CA ALA A 365 -12.15 11.18 25.46
C ALA A 365 -12.79 9.78 25.53
N THR A 366 -13.09 9.17 24.38
CA THR A 366 -13.66 7.82 24.28
C THR A 366 -12.64 6.73 24.67
N ILE A 367 -11.38 6.90 24.27
CA ILE A 367 -10.28 5.98 24.60
C ILE A 367 -9.96 6.04 26.10
N GLY A 368 -9.96 7.26 26.66
CA GLY A 368 -9.45 7.56 27.99
C GLY A 368 -8.01 8.08 27.94
N PRO A 369 -7.67 9.19 28.61
CA PRO A 369 -6.33 9.80 28.51
C PRO A 369 -5.17 8.89 28.88
N SER A 370 -5.36 7.98 29.84
CA SER A 370 -4.32 7.04 30.28
C SER A 370 -4.10 5.88 29.31
N ARG A 371 -5.03 5.66 28.36
CA ARG A 371 -4.98 4.55 27.42
C ARG A 371 -4.64 4.96 25.99
N CYS A 372 -4.63 6.26 25.71
CA CYS A 372 -4.36 6.79 24.39
C CYS A 372 -2.84 6.84 24.15
N GLN A 373 -2.35 5.94 23.29
CA GLN A 373 -0.93 5.80 23.00
C GLN A 373 -0.63 6.18 21.55
N ALA A 374 0.52 6.86 21.36
CA ALA A 374 1.13 7.05 20.06
C ALA A 374 2.15 5.95 19.82
N GLY A 375 1.67 4.82 19.30
CA GLY A 375 2.50 3.66 19.02
C GLY A 375 3.50 3.94 17.90
N ILE A 376 4.72 3.43 18.04
CA ILE A 376 5.79 3.59 17.06
C ILE A 376 6.51 2.27 16.77
N ASN A 377 6.89 2.07 15.51
CA ASN A 377 7.82 1.04 15.08
C ASN A 377 8.73 1.64 14.00
N VAL A 378 10.05 1.64 14.25
CA VAL A 378 11.05 2.03 13.26
C VAL A 378 11.96 0.84 13.00
N ARG A 379 12.07 0.44 11.73
CA ARG A 379 12.96 -0.64 11.30
C ARG A 379 13.94 -0.09 10.28
N HIS A 380 15.18 -0.57 10.35
CA HIS A 380 16.17 -0.31 9.32
C HIS A 380 16.76 -1.63 8.82
N MET A 381 17.16 -1.65 7.55
CA MET A 381 17.80 -2.80 6.92
C MET A 381 18.99 -2.34 6.08
N THR A 382 20.06 -3.11 6.13
CA THR A 382 21.18 -3.03 5.19
C THR A 382 21.21 -4.34 4.44
N ALA A 383 20.95 -4.32 3.14
CA ALA A 383 21.19 -5.49 2.31
C ALA A 383 22.65 -5.43 1.86
N ALA A 384 23.52 -6.26 2.48
CA ALA A 384 24.77 -6.62 1.82
C ALA A 384 24.41 -7.18 0.45
N GLN A 385 25.21 -6.83 -0.57
CA GLN A 385 25.05 -7.30 -1.96
C GLN A 385 24.41 -8.68 -1.98
N THR A 386 23.30 -8.81 -2.70
CA THR A 386 22.67 -10.08 -3.04
C THR A 386 23.73 -11.16 -3.17
N ASP A 387 23.71 -12.13 -2.24
CA ASP A 387 24.19 -13.47 -2.50
C ASP A 387 23.72 -13.86 -3.90
N GLY A 388 24.67 -14.38 -4.70
CA GLY A 388 24.59 -14.53 -6.13
C GLY A 388 23.19 -14.84 -6.67
N LEU A 389 22.69 -13.93 -7.50
CA LEU A 389 22.03 -14.41 -8.70
C LEU A 389 23.10 -15.22 -9.44
N PRO A 390 22.87 -16.51 -9.76
CA PRO A 390 23.76 -17.18 -10.69
C PRO A 390 23.73 -16.34 -11.97
N ASP A 391 24.91 -15.99 -12.45
CA ASP A 391 25.07 -15.67 -13.86
C ASP A 391 24.52 -16.88 -14.62
N ASP A 392 23.32 -16.75 -15.17
CA ASP A 392 22.82 -17.64 -16.20
C ASP A 392 23.61 -17.33 -17.49
N GLU A 393 24.90 -17.68 -17.48
CA GLU A 393 25.62 -18.09 -18.68
C GLU A 393 25.14 -19.51 -19.03
N ASP A 394 24.04 -19.59 -19.79
CA ASP A 394 23.97 -20.27 -21.11
C ASP A 394 22.53 -20.40 -21.66
#